data_AF-A0A1A9BZJ4-F1
#
_entry.id   AF-A0A1A9BZJ4-F1
#
_cell.length_a   1.000
_cell.length_b   1.000
_cell.length_c   1.000
_cell.angle_alpha   90.00
_cell.angle_beta   90.00
_cell.angle_gamma   90.00
#
_symmetry.space_group_name_H-M   'P 1'
#
loop_
_entity.id
_entity.type
_entity.pdbx_description
1 polymer ?
#
loop_
_entity_poly.entity_id
_entity_poly.type
_entity_poly.pdbx_seq_one_letter_code
_entity_poly.pdbx_strand_id
1 'polypeptide(L)'
;MRYLGTPSGPDIRAAMSAGRLGCMTTPAQGSRIPEGVLYACDNSKFGSDGKGRYWPGAEAWFAWLSRTVERYGPDRCLWALAPDQPFDATGTLTESLPWLARIRELGVPAAFAAQDGCDQPGLLPWDSFDVLFLAGSTEWKLGPVAERLAREAKARGKGVHMGRVNSRSRLRIAEWFGCDSADGTYLAYGPDKNLPKLLKWLDELDGTPSLLGGTHPFGAPDAVLRASPARRDTRCCGTAGRTSRHPNPLTVPAPVAHFQESICPSLTTRSASCTRWPSASTVRPTSCRSPTRCTPAPTTSMTSMTGLATSPD
;
A
#
# COMPACT_ATOMS: atom_id res chain seq x y z
N MET A 1 -17.38 6.31 -0.96
CA MET A 1 -15.97 5.84 -0.86
C MET A 1 -15.64 5.57 0.60
N ARG A 2 -14.89 4.51 0.95
CA ARG A 2 -14.52 4.21 2.35
C ARG A 2 -13.13 4.73 2.72
N TYR A 3 -13.02 5.54 3.77
CA TYR A 3 -11.72 5.94 4.32
C TYR A 3 -11.16 4.86 5.26
N LEU A 4 -9.85 4.61 5.17
CA LEU A 4 -9.11 3.63 5.96
C LEU A 4 -8.12 4.33 6.88
N GLY A 5 -8.10 3.97 8.17
CA GLY A 5 -7.22 4.58 9.16
C GLY A 5 -6.69 3.60 10.20
N THR A 6 -5.64 4.00 10.93
CA THR A 6 -5.14 3.26 12.09
C THR A 6 -6.13 3.35 13.26
N PRO A 7 -6.42 2.25 13.99
CA PRO A 7 -7.34 2.27 15.14
C PRO A 7 -6.63 2.80 16.40
N SER A 8 -6.27 4.08 16.38
CA SER A 8 -5.37 4.77 17.33
C SER A 8 -6.02 5.30 18.60
N GLY A 9 -7.36 5.36 18.68
CA GLY A 9 -8.09 5.85 19.86
C GLY A 9 -9.51 5.28 19.96
N PRO A 10 -10.21 5.47 21.10
CA PRO A 10 -11.54 4.91 21.34
C PRO A 10 -12.56 5.41 20.31
N ASP A 11 -12.63 6.71 20.04
CA ASP A 11 -13.60 7.31 19.13
C ASP A 11 -13.41 6.85 17.68
N ILE A 12 -12.15 6.64 17.26
CA ILE A 12 -11.81 6.08 15.95
C ILE A 12 -12.27 4.62 15.87
N ARG A 13 -12.09 3.83 16.95
CA ARG A 13 -12.59 2.46 17.03
C ARG A 13 -14.12 2.41 16.99
N ALA A 14 -14.80 3.32 17.69
CA ALA A 14 -16.24 3.45 17.65
C ALA A 14 -16.75 3.82 16.24
N ALA A 15 -16.10 4.76 15.56
CA ALA A 15 -16.41 5.12 14.17
C ALA A 15 -16.18 3.96 13.18
N MET A 16 -15.16 3.13 13.40
CA MET A 16 -14.95 1.91 12.62
C MET A 16 -16.04 0.86 12.90
N SER A 17 -16.35 0.57 14.17
CA SER A 17 -17.43 -0.36 14.55
C SER A 17 -18.81 0.09 14.06
N ALA A 18 -19.04 1.40 13.95
CA ALA A 18 -20.22 1.99 13.33
C ALA A 18 -20.17 2.01 11.77
N GLY A 19 -19.20 1.34 11.15
CA GLY A 19 -19.06 1.21 9.69
C GLY A 19 -18.61 2.47 8.95
N ARG A 20 -18.42 3.62 9.64
CA ARG A 20 -18.02 4.90 9.04
C ARG A 20 -16.60 4.89 8.48
N LEU A 21 -15.73 4.06 9.05
CA LEU A 21 -14.31 3.92 8.67
C LEU A 21 -13.96 2.44 8.53
N GLY A 22 -12.99 2.13 7.65
CA GLY A 22 -12.30 0.84 7.66
C GLY A 22 -10.94 0.94 8.37
N CYS A 23 -10.35 -0.21 8.69
CA CYS A 23 -9.03 -0.28 9.31
C CYS A 23 -7.93 -0.37 8.25
N MET A 24 -6.94 0.53 8.30
CA MET A 24 -5.63 0.24 7.72
C MET A 24 -4.81 -0.55 8.74
N THR A 25 -4.02 -1.52 8.28
CA THR A 25 -3.09 -2.27 9.14
C THR A 25 -1.76 -2.52 8.42
N THR A 26 -0.66 -2.55 9.17
CA THR A 26 0.71 -2.67 8.66
C THR A 26 1.56 -3.60 9.54
N PRO A 27 2.71 -4.12 9.05
CA PRO A 27 3.57 -5.03 9.80
C PRO A 27 4.03 -4.51 11.17
N ALA A 28 4.27 -3.20 11.28
CA ALA A 28 4.71 -2.55 12.51
C ALA A 28 3.57 -2.05 13.41
N GLN A 29 2.29 -2.30 13.06
CA GLN A 29 1.15 -1.79 13.83
C GLN A 29 0.90 -2.63 15.10
N GLY A 30 1.19 -2.04 16.27
CA GLY A 30 0.88 -2.67 17.57
C GLY A 30 -0.61 -2.72 17.92
N SER A 31 -1.46 -1.94 17.23
CA SER A 31 -2.90 -1.85 17.50
C SER A 31 -3.72 -2.88 16.69
N ARG A 32 -4.55 -3.67 17.40
CA ARG A 32 -5.43 -4.67 16.77
C ARG A 32 -6.56 -4.00 15.98
N ILE A 33 -6.90 -4.63 14.85
CA ILE A 33 -8.11 -4.36 14.05
C ILE A 33 -9.34 -4.60 14.96
N PRO A 34 -10.36 -3.73 14.98
CA PRO A 34 -11.56 -3.99 15.75
C PRO A 34 -12.38 -5.16 15.19
N GLU A 35 -13.26 -5.71 16.01
CA GLU A 35 -14.17 -6.79 15.64
C GLU A 35 -15.23 -6.30 14.62
N GLY A 36 -15.65 -7.18 13.70
CA GLY A 36 -16.56 -6.87 12.58
C GLY A 36 -15.99 -5.95 11.49
N VAL A 37 -15.02 -5.09 11.79
CA VAL A 37 -14.51 -4.04 10.89
C VAL A 37 -13.81 -4.61 9.65
N LEU A 38 -14.09 -4.01 8.49
CA LEU A 38 -13.41 -4.26 7.22
C LEU A 38 -12.02 -3.61 7.21
N TYR A 39 -11.02 -4.32 6.70
CA TYR A 39 -9.61 -3.91 6.78
C TYR A 39 -8.87 -4.01 5.45
N ALA A 40 -7.74 -3.33 5.33
CA ALA A 40 -6.77 -3.52 4.25
C ALA A 40 -5.34 -3.58 4.79
N CYS A 41 -4.48 -4.31 4.10
CA CYS A 41 -3.09 -4.55 4.50
C CYS A 41 -2.10 -3.75 3.64
N ASP A 42 -1.56 -2.66 4.19
CA ASP A 42 -0.46 -1.90 3.61
C ASP A 42 0.89 -2.56 3.93
N ASN A 43 1.84 -2.50 2.99
CA ASN A 43 3.12 -3.20 3.09
C ASN A 43 4.19 -2.44 3.90
N SER A 44 4.02 -1.12 4.07
CA SER A 44 4.95 -0.16 4.69
C SER A 44 6.28 0.11 3.96
N LYS A 45 6.37 -0.16 2.65
CA LYS A 45 7.50 0.23 1.78
C LYS A 45 7.73 1.74 1.70
N PHE A 46 6.67 2.55 1.63
CA PHE A 46 6.78 4.00 1.80
C PHE A 46 6.74 4.40 3.28
N GLY A 47 5.82 3.79 4.04
CA GLY A 47 5.65 4.03 5.48
C GLY A 47 5.05 5.39 5.83
N SER A 48 4.73 5.58 7.12
CA SER A 48 4.21 6.85 7.65
C SER A 48 5.26 7.97 7.64
N ASP A 49 6.55 7.60 7.68
CA ASP A 49 7.69 8.53 7.66
C ASP A 49 8.20 8.88 6.25
N GLY A 50 7.66 8.22 5.21
CA GLY A 50 8.06 8.40 3.82
C GLY A 50 9.48 7.91 3.49
N LYS A 51 10.03 7.00 4.30
CA LYS A 51 11.40 6.44 4.13
C LYS A 51 11.46 4.92 4.29
N GLY A 52 10.31 4.23 4.32
CA GLY A 52 10.25 2.77 4.38
C GLY A 52 10.79 2.12 5.65
N ARG A 53 10.98 2.88 6.74
CA ARG A 53 11.56 2.40 8.01
C ARG A 53 10.83 1.20 8.62
N TYR A 54 9.56 1.05 8.28
CA TYR A 54 8.65 0.03 8.80
C TYR A 54 8.46 -1.17 7.84
N TRP A 55 9.19 -1.21 6.72
CA TRP A 55 9.28 -2.37 5.84
C TRP A 55 10.09 -3.50 6.51
N PRO A 56 9.51 -4.67 6.81
CA PRO A 56 10.20 -5.74 7.51
C PRO A 56 11.01 -6.68 6.60
N GLY A 57 11.02 -6.42 5.28
CA GLY A 57 11.47 -7.39 4.27
C GLY A 57 10.35 -8.35 3.83
N ALA A 58 10.43 -8.85 2.60
CA ALA A 58 9.27 -9.44 1.92
C ALA A 58 8.72 -10.71 2.58
N GLU A 59 9.55 -11.68 2.97
CA GLU A 59 9.06 -12.89 3.64
C GLU A 59 8.49 -12.60 5.05
N ALA A 60 9.03 -11.61 5.77
CA ALA A 60 8.50 -11.18 7.06
C ALA A 60 7.16 -10.43 6.93
N TRP A 61 7.01 -9.61 5.88
CA TRP A 61 5.73 -9.00 5.49
C TRP A 61 4.70 -10.07 5.09
N PHE A 62 5.06 -11.04 4.25
CA PHE A 62 4.12 -12.08 3.81
C PHE A 62 3.69 -13.01 4.96
N ALA A 63 4.62 -13.35 5.86
CA ALA A 63 4.29 -14.10 7.08
C ALA A 63 3.41 -13.28 8.05
N TRP A 64 3.54 -11.95 8.10
CA TRP A 64 2.60 -11.08 8.81
C TRP A 64 1.23 -11.03 8.13
N LEU A 65 1.19 -10.93 6.80
CA LEU A 65 -0.05 -10.88 6.02
C LEU A 65 -0.86 -12.16 6.22
N SER A 66 -0.24 -13.33 6.05
CA SER A 66 -0.89 -14.64 6.20
C SER A 66 -1.55 -14.78 7.58
N ARG A 67 -0.82 -14.47 8.67
CA ARG A 67 -1.34 -14.49 10.05
C ARG A 67 -2.41 -13.43 10.31
N THR A 68 -2.44 -12.35 9.52
CA THR A 68 -3.45 -11.29 9.61
C THR A 68 -4.75 -11.74 8.94
N VAL A 69 -4.66 -12.30 7.74
CA VAL A 69 -5.80 -12.89 7.02
C VAL A 69 -6.41 -14.05 7.80
N GLU A 70 -5.58 -14.99 8.29
CA GLU A 70 -5.98 -16.10 9.17
C GLU A 70 -6.74 -15.61 10.41
N ARG A 71 -6.22 -14.57 11.09
CA ARG A 71 -6.81 -14.06 12.34
C ARG A 71 -8.13 -13.32 12.16
N TYR A 72 -8.27 -12.55 11.08
CA TYR A 72 -9.40 -11.62 10.91
C TYR A 72 -10.41 -12.06 9.85
N GLY A 73 -10.09 -13.09 9.06
CA GLY A 73 -10.91 -13.65 7.98
C GLY A 73 -10.64 -12.96 6.64
N PRO A 74 -10.58 -13.70 5.52
CA PRO A 74 -10.38 -13.13 4.18
C PRO A 74 -11.56 -12.26 3.73
N ASP A 75 -12.80 -12.64 4.09
CA ASP A 75 -14.04 -11.94 3.68
C ASP A 75 -14.15 -10.49 4.18
N ARG A 76 -13.31 -10.10 5.15
CA ARG A 76 -13.21 -8.71 5.64
C ARG A 76 -12.01 -7.95 5.09
N CYS A 77 -11.14 -8.60 4.31
CA CYS A 77 -9.97 -7.98 3.69
C CYS A 77 -10.38 -7.33 2.36
N LEU A 78 -10.39 -6.00 2.33
CA LEU A 78 -10.67 -5.21 1.12
C LEU A 78 -9.60 -5.43 0.04
N TRP A 79 -8.34 -5.57 0.46
CA TRP A 79 -7.18 -5.91 -0.36
C TRP A 79 -5.90 -6.01 0.52
N ALA A 80 -4.85 -6.61 -0.03
CA ALA A 80 -3.49 -6.51 0.48
C ALA A 80 -2.50 -6.00 -0.59
N LEU A 81 -1.65 -5.05 -0.23
CA LEU A 81 -0.71 -4.39 -1.15
C LEU A 81 0.55 -5.23 -1.35
N ALA A 82 0.85 -5.60 -2.60
CA ALA A 82 2.09 -6.28 -2.96
C ALA A 82 3.32 -5.39 -2.70
N PRO A 83 4.53 -5.95 -2.50
CA PRO A 83 5.76 -5.18 -2.31
C PRO A 83 6.09 -4.31 -3.53
N ASP A 84 6.32 -3.02 -3.31
CA ASP A 84 6.46 -2.01 -4.38
C ASP A 84 7.71 -1.14 -4.19
N GLN A 85 8.12 -0.43 -5.24
CA GLN A 85 9.21 0.53 -5.19
C GLN A 85 8.64 1.95 -5.36
N PRO A 86 8.53 2.73 -4.26
CA PRO A 86 7.99 4.08 -4.30
C PRO A 86 8.63 4.97 -5.36
N PHE A 87 7.79 5.59 -6.19
CA PHE A 87 8.14 6.46 -7.32
C PHE A 87 8.83 5.77 -8.51
N ASP A 88 8.77 4.43 -8.60
CA ASP A 88 9.30 3.66 -9.74
C ASP A 88 8.34 2.55 -10.17
N ALA A 89 7.69 2.74 -11.32
CA ALA A 89 6.80 1.75 -11.94
C ALA A 89 7.52 0.48 -12.42
N THR A 90 8.79 0.55 -12.81
CA THR A 90 9.56 -0.60 -13.33
C THR A 90 10.07 -1.48 -12.20
N GLY A 91 10.64 -0.86 -11.15
CA GLY A 91 10.97 -1.54 -9.90
C GLY A 91 9.73 -2.15 -9.25
N THR A 92 8.60 -1.45 -9.27
CA THR A 92 7.33 -1.98 -8.73
C THR A 92 6.77 -3.15 -9.53
N LEU A 93 6.77 -3.11 -10.87
CA LEU A 93 6.41 -4.29 -11.67
C LEU A 93 7.29 -5.49 -11.32
N THR A 94 8.60 -5.26 -11.23
CA THR A 94 9.59 -6.30 -10.93
C THR A 94 9.39 -6.91 -9.54
N GLU A 95 9.15 -6.07 -8.52
CA GLU A 95 9.04 -6.53 -7.14
C GLU A 95 7.66 -7.08 -6.77
N SER A 96 6.56 -6.49 -7.27
CA SER A 96 5.20 -6.92 -6.94
C SER A 96 4.79 -8.23 -7.61
N LEU A 97 5.22 -8.47 -8.86
CA LEU A 97 4.68 -9.55 -9.69
C LEU A 97 4.75 -10.96 -9.05
N PRO A 98 5.84 -11.37 -8.36
CA PRO A 98 5.90 -12.66 -7.66
C PRO A 98 4.92 -12.82 -6.49
N TRP A 99 4.37 -11.72 -5.95
CA TRP A 99 3.51 -11.74 -4.76
C TRP A 99 2.03 -11.61 -5.07
N LEU A 100 1.65 -11.05 -6.23
CA LEU A 100 0.25 -10.87 -6.60
C LEU A 100 -0.54 -12.20 -6.60
N ALA A 101 0.07 -13.28 -7.12
CA ALA A 101 -0.50 -14.62 -7.02
C ALA A 101 -0.54 -15.13 -5.57
N ARG A 102 0.57 -15.01 -4.82
CA ARG A 102 0.69 -15.42 -3.41
C ARG A 102 -0.31 -14.70 -2.48
N ILE A 103 -0.75 -13.49 -2.82
CA ILE A 103 -1.82 -12.76 -2.10
C ILE A 103 -3.19 -13.38 -2.41
N ARG A 104 -3.50 -13.63 -3.69
CA ARG A 104 -4.75 -14.28 -4.11
C ARG A 104 -4.89 -15.70 -3.53
N GLU A 105 -3.78 -16.42 -3.35
CA GLU A 105 -3.72 -17.73 -2.66
C GLU A 105 -4.17 -17.67 -1.18
N LEU A 106 -4.12 -16.49 -0.53
CA LEU A 106 -4.68 -16.27 0.81
C LEU A 106 -6.20 -15.99 0.78
N GLY A 107 -6.83 -16.00 -0.40
CA GLY A 107 -8.25 -15.72 -0.58
C GLY A 107 -8.63 -14.24 -0.51
N VAL A 108 -7.68 -13.30 -0.65
CA VAL A 108 -7.91 -11.85 -0.56
C VAL A 108 -7.50 -11.11 -1.84
N PRO A 109 -8.11 -9.96 -2.17
CA PRO A 109 -7.77 -9.21 -3.38
C PRO A 109 -6.33 -8.69 -3.37
N ALA A 110 -5.60 -8.88 -4.47
CA ALA A 110 -4.25 -8.37 -4.61
C ALA A 110 -4.25 -6.91 -5.10
N ALA A 111 -3.63 -6.01 -4.35
CA ALA A 111 -3.43 -4.63 -4.76
C ALA A 111 -2.03 -4.42 -5.36
N PHE A 112 -1.97 -3.70 -6.49
CA PHE A 112 -0.73 -3.29 -7.15
C PHE A 112 -0.53 -1.77 -7.01
N ALA A 113 0.68 -1.35 -6.64
CA ALA A 113 1.03 0.06 -6.52
C ALA A 113 1.30 0.69 -7.89
N ALA A 114 0.39 1.54 -8.35
CA ALA A 114 0.62 2.40 -9.50
C ALA A 114 1.52 3.58 -9.08
N GLN A 115 2.73 3.60 -9.63
CA GLN A 115 3.80 4.56 -9.36
C GLN A 115 4.04 5.48 -10.56
N ASP A 116 4.88 6.49 -10.36
CA ASP A 116 5.40 7.34 -11.42
C ASP A 116 5.99 6.49 -12.58
N GLY A 117 5.51 6.75 -13.80
CA GLY A 117 5.84 5.98 -15.01
C GLY A 117 4.82 4.89 -15.40
N CYS A 118 3.79 4.57 -14.59
CA CYS A 118 2.76 3.57 -14.94
C CYS A 118 1.88 3.94 -16.17
N ASP A 119 2.08 5.10 -16.78
CA ASP A 119 1.56 5.45 -18.12
C ASP A 119 2.26 4.71 -19.27
N GLN A 120 3.46 4.16 -19.06
CA GLN A 120 4.22 3.46 -20.09
C GLN A 120 3.63 2.06 -20.38
N PRO A 121 3.55 1.62 -21.66
CA PRO A 121 2.99 0.32 -22.02
C PRO A 121 3.64 -0.85 -21.29
N GLY A 122 2.82 -1.77 -20.78
CA GLY A 122 3.28 -2.99 -20.10
C GLY A 122 3.60 -2.86 -18.61
N LEU A 123 3.72 -1.64 -18.06
CA LEU A 123 4.04 -1.44 -16.63
C LEU A 123 2.85 -1.65 -15.67
N LEU A 124 1.68 -2.03 -16.18
CA LEU A 124 0.51 -2.41 -15.38
C LEU A 124 0.07 -3.84 -15.74
N PRO A 125 0.32 -4.84 -14.86
CA PRO A 125 -0.03 -6.23 -15.11
C PRO A 125 -1.50 -6.48 -14.76
N TRP A 126 -2.40 -5.92 -15.59
CA TRP A 126 -3.84 -5.81 -15.33
C TRP A 126 -4.56 -7.10 -14.90
N ASP A 127 -4.11 -8.26 -15.38
CA ASP A 127 -4.74 -9.56 -15.06
C ASP A 127 -4.20 -10.14 -13.74
N SER A 128 -3.01 -9.72 -13.31
CA SER A 128 -2.35 -10.18 -12.09
C SER A 128 -2.87 -9.54 -10.81
N PHE A 129 -3.52 -8.37 -10.86
CA PHE A 129 -4.04 -7.67 -9.68
C PHE A 129 -5.56 -7.43 -9.72
N ASP A 130 -6.13 -7.13 -8.56
CA ASP A 130 -7.57 -6.92 -8.34
C ASP A 130 -7.89 -5.47 -7.96
N VAL A 131 -6.93 -4.77 -7.32
CA VAL A 131 -7.05 -3.37 -6.91
C VAL A 131 -5.88 -2.53 -7.43
N LEU A 132 -6.17 -1.40 -8.07
CA LEU A 132 -5.18 -0.39 -8.42
C LEU A 132 -4.97 0.56 -7.23
N PHE A 133 -3.79 0.53 -6.60
CA PHE A 133 -3.42 1.45 -5.53
C PHE A 133 -2.64 2.63 -6.12
N LEU A 134 -3.19 3.85 -6.09
CA LEU A 134 -2.55 5.07 -6.59
C LEU A 134 -1.46 5.53 -5.59
N ALA A 135 -0.23 5.07 -5.81
CA ALA A 135 0.85 5.09 -4.83
C ALA A 135 1.82 6.28 -4.97
N GLY A 136 2.14 6.68 -6.20
CA GLY A 136 3.26 7.57 -6.57
C GLY A 136 3.33 8.99 -6.02
N SER A 137 4.11 9.84 -6.67
CA SER A 137 4.39 11.21 -6.22
C SER A 137 3.10 12.03 -6.07
N THR A 138 3.16 13.10 -5.27
CA THR A 138 1.99 13.97 -5.07
C THR A 138 1.52 14.62 -6.36
N GLU A 139 2.43 14.91 -7.29
CA GLU A 139 2.12 15.46 -8.60
C GLU A 139 1.49 14.39 -9.51
N TRP A 140 2.14 13.24 -9.64
CA TRP A 140 1.66 12.13 -10.48
C TRP A 140 0.29 11.60 -10.02
N LYS A 141 0.11 11.33 -8.71
CA LYS A 141 -1.11 10.67 -8.20
C LYS A 141 -2.35 11.56 -8.17
N LEU A 142 -2.18 12.87 -8.31
CA LEU A 142 -3.28 13.85 -8.41
C LEU A 142 -3.43 14.38 -9.84
N GLY A 143 -2.58 13.93 -10.78
CA GLY A 143 -2.58 14.35 -12.17
C GLY A 143 -3.41 13.46 -13.11
N PRO A 144 -3.52 13.86 -14.40
CA PRO A 144 -4.38 13.20 -15.39
C PRO A 144 -3.89 11.79 -15.81
N VAL A 145 -2.68 11.39 -15.41
CA VAL A 145 -2.21 10.00 -15.55
C VAL A 145 -2.94 9.10 -14.57
N ALA A 146 -2.86 9.39 -13.27
CA ALA A 146 -3.54 8.62 -12.24
C ALA A 146 -5.07 8.62 -12.42
N GLU A 147 -5.66 9.72 -12.90
CA GLU A 147 -7.08 9.76 -13.25
C GLU A 147 -7.44 8.74 -14.35
N ARG A 148 -6.72 8.76 -15.47
CA ARG A 148 -6.93 7.83 -16.60
C ARG A 148 -6.77 6.38 -16.16
N LEU A 149 -5.74 6.09 -15.36
CA LEU A 149 -5.48 4.73 -14.86
C LEU A 149 -6.56 4.27 -13.88
N ALA A 150 -7.09 5.15 -13.03
CA ALA A 150 -8.23 4.84 -12.18
C ALA A 150 -9.50 4.53 -13.00
N ARG A 151 -9.81 5.35 -14.03
CA ARG A 151 -10.97 5.12 -14.91
C ARG A 151 -10.83 3.82 -15.70
N GLU A 152 -9.64 3.51 -16.22
CA GLU A 152 -9.32 2.24 -16.87
C GLU A 152 -9.45 1.04 -15.91
N ALA A 153 -9.02 1.19 -14.66
CA ALA A 153 -9.19 0.17 -13.63
C ALA A 153 -10.68 -0.12 -13.34
N LYS A 154 -11.51 0.92 -13.21
CA LYS A 154 -12.97 0.73 -13.05
C LYS A 154 -13.60 0.09 -14.29
N ALA A 155 -13.19 0.46 -15.51
CA ALA A 155 -13.64 -0.17 -16.75
C ALA A 155 -13.25 -1.66 -16.84
N ARG A 156 -12.14 -2.06 -16.23
CA ARG A 156 -11.67 -3.45 -16.09
C ARG A 156 -12.25 -4.19 -14.86
N GLY A 157 -13.27 -3.63 -14.20
CA GLY A 157 -13.91 -4.23 -13.02
C GLY A 157 -13.01 -4.29 -11.77
N LYS A 158 -11.91 -3.54 -11.73
CA LYS A 158 -10.99 -3.51 -10.59
C LYS A 158 -11.49 -2.58 -9.48
N GLY A 159 -11.03 -2.84 -8.26
CA GLY A 159 -11.07 -1.83 -7.20
C GLY A 159 -10.02 -0.74 -7.45
N VAL A 160 -10.23 0.44 -6.88
CA VAL A 160 -9.26 1.55 -6.89
C VAL A 160 -9.11 2.09 -5.47
N HIS A 161 -7.87 2.29 -5.06
CA HIS A 161 -7.49 2.88 -3.78
C HIS A 161 -6.56 4.09 -3.98
N MET A 162 -6.73 5.18 -3.22
CA MET A 162 -5.77 6.29 -3.21
C MET A 162 -5.05 6.43 -1.87
N GLY A 163 -3.73 6.26 -1.88
CA GLY A 163 -2.90 6.39 -0.67
C GLY A 163 -2.47 7.84 -0.35
N ARG A 164 -2.31 8.14 0.94
CA ARG A 164 -1.87 9.44 1.51
C ARG A 164 -2.84 10.60 1.28
N VAL A 165 -4.14 10.33 1.36
CA VAL A 165 -5.26 11.28 1.31
C VAL A 165 -5.44 11.97 2.67
N ASN A 166 -4.57 12.97 2.91
CA ASN A 166 -4.50 13.70 4.18
C ASN A 166 -5.28 15.05 4.19
N SER A 167 -6.20 15.29 3.24
CA SER A 167 -6.98 16.53 3.18
C SER A 167 -8.30 16.36 2.39
N ARG A 168 -9.29 17.22 2.70
CA ARG A 168 -10.59 17.31 1.98
C ARG A 168 -10.42 17.42 0.46
N SER A 169 -9.43 18.18 0.00
CA SER A 169 -9.15 18.34 -1.43
C SER A 169 -8.66 17.04 -2.07
N ARG A 170 -7.76 16.29 -1.42
CA ARG A 170 -7.35 14.96 -1.90
C ARG A 170 -8.49 13.95 -1.84
N LEU A 171 -9.37 14.05 -0.82
CA LEU A 171 -10.53 13.17 -0.67
C LEU A 171 -11.52 13.36 -1.85
N ARG A 172 -11.74 14.61 -2.27
CA ARG A 172 -12.51 14.94 -3.48
C ARG A 172 -11.85 14.47 -4.78
N ILE A 173 -10.51 14.53 -4.88
CA ILE A 173 -9.81 14.01 -6.07
C ILE A 173 -9.92 12.48 -6.13
N ALA A 174 -9.79 11.78 -4.99
CA ALA A 174 -10.01 10.33 -4.92
C ALA A 174 -11.45 9.94 -5.32
N GLU A 175 -12.45 10.69 -4.84
CA GLU A 175 -13.86 10.48 -5.22
C GLU A 175 -14.11 10.76 -6.71
N TRP A 176 -13.59 11.87 -7.25
CA TRP A 176 -13.64 12.20 -8.69
C TRP A 176 -12.98 11.14 -9.60
N PHE A 177 -11.91 10.49 -9.14
CA PHE A 177 -11.24 9.40 -9.83
C PHE A 177 -12.00 8.06 -9.75
N GLY A 178 -13.06 7.97 -8.94
CA GLY A 178 -13.82 6.74 -8.73
C GLY A 178 -13.18 5.76 -7.76
N CYS A 179 -12.37 6.24 -6.80
CA CYS A 179 -11.77 5.39 -5.76
C CYS A 179 -12.82 4.77 -4.84
N ASP A 180 -12.79 3.44 -4.70
CA ASP A 180 -13.63 2.72 -3.74
C ASP A 180 -13.19 2.99 -2.30
N SER A 181 -11.88 3.21 -2.09
CA SER A 181 -11.29 3.52 -0.78
C SER A 181 -10.09 4.49 -0.83
N ALA A 182 -9.73 5.07 0.32
CA ALA A 182 -8.57 5.94 0.47
C ALA A 182 -7.95 5.82 1.88
N ASP A 183 -6.63 6.00 2.02
CA ASP A 183 -5.93 6.00 3.32
C ASP A 183 -5.37 7.38 3.68
N GLY A 184 -5.06 7.59 4.96
CA GLY A 184 -4.06 8.58 5.32
C GLY A 184 -3.69 8.59 6.80
N THR A 185 -2.58 9.27 7.09
CA THR A 185 -2.12 9.54 8.47
C THR A 185 -2.89 10.70 9.13
N TYR A 186 -3.97 11.20 8.52
CA TYR A 186 -4.73 12.35 9.02
C TYR A 186 -5.29 12.14 10.44
N LEU A 187 -5.70 10.90 10.75
CA LEU A 187 -6.17 10.49 12.08
C LEU A 187 -5.03 10.12 13.05
N ALA A 188 -3.79 9.98 12.58
CA ALA A 188 -2.64 9.72 13.44
C ALA A 188 -2.10 10.98 14.12
N TYR A 189 -2.42 12.17 13.59
CA TYR A 189 -1.97 13.47 14.10
C TYR A 189 -3.15 14.28 14.64
N GLY A 190 -3.35 14.29 15.95
CA GLY A 190 -4.46 15.01 16.61
C GLY A 190 -5.84 14.38 16.32
N PRO A 191 -6.04 13.09 16.66
CA PRO A 191 -7.26 12.33 16.31
C PRO A 191 -8.54 13.06 16.68
N ASP A 192 -8.68 13.53 17.92
CA ASP A 192 -9.88 14.19 18.48
C ASP A 192 -10.28 15.44 17.69
N LYS A 193 -9.29 16.15 17.12
CA LYS A 193 -9.49 17.37 16.30
C LYS A 193 -9.73 17.08 14.82
N ASN A 194 -9.41 15.86 14.35
CA ASN A 194 -9.42 15.50 12.93
C ASN A 194 -10.49 14.46 12.57
N LEU A 195 -10.88 13.57 13.49
CA LEU A 195 -11.98 12.62 13.28
C LEU A 195 -13.31 13.34 12.99
N PRO A 196 -13.78 14.35 13.75
CA PRO A 196 -15.03 15.05 13.44
C PRO A 196 -15.00 15.75 12.07
N LYS A 197 -13.82 16.22 11.64
CA LYS A 197 -13.64 16.84 10.32
C LYS A 197 -13.69 15.81 9.20
N LEU A 198 -13.00 14.67 9.37
CA LEU A 198 -13.00 13.59 8.39
C LEU A 198 -14.40 13.01 8.21
N LEU A 199 -15.11 12.76 9.32
CA LEU A 199 -16.50 12.30 9.28
C LEU A 199 -17.37 13.29 8.51
N LYS A 200 -17.29 14.60 8.81
CA LYS A 200 -17.97 15.64 8.02
C LYS A 200 -17.58 15.64 6.54
N TRP A 201 -16.30 15.42 6.19
CA TRP A 201 -15.89 15.35 4.77
C TRP A 201 -16.44 14.11 4.06
N LEU A 202 -16.70 13.01 4.78
CA LEU A 202 -17.37 11.83 4.25
C LEU A 202 -18.87 12.08 4.12
N ASP A 203 -19.52 12.66 5.14
CA ASP A 203 -20.94 13.07 5.12
C ASP A 203 -21.23 14.00 3.92
N GLU A 204 -20.30 14.92 3.62
CA GLU A 204 -20.38 15.83 2.47
C GLU A 204 -20.27 15.14 1.11
N LEU A 205 -19.57 14.00 1.01
CA LEU A 205 -19.45 13.22 -0.23
C LEU A 205 -20.62 12.25 -0.38
N ASP A 206 -20.96 11.52 0.68
CA ASP A 206 -22.10 10.59 0.69
C ASP A 206 -23.43 11.34 0.47
N GLY A 207 -23.54 12.58 0.95
CA GLY A 207 -24.69 13.48 0.72
C GLY A 207 -24.64 14.29 -0.59
N THR A 208 -23.53 14.26 -1.34
CA THR A 208 -23.38 14.95 -2.64
C THR A 208 -22.84 13.99 -3.70
N PRO A 209 -23.58 12.91 -4.04
CA PRO A 209 -23.09 11.89 -4.98
C PRO A 209 -22.79 12.51 -6.34
N SER A 210 -21.57 12.29 -6.85
CA SER A 210 -21.18 12.76 -8.17
C SER A 210 -21.99 12.05 -9.26
N LEU A 211 -22.38 12.81 -10.30
CA LEU A 211 -23.25 12.36 -11.40
C LEU A 211 -22.64 11.26 -12.31
N LEU A 212 -21.51 10.67 -11.92
CA LEU A 212 -20.69 9.74 -12.71
C LEU A 212 -20.25 8.48 -11.94
N GLY A 213 -20.64 8.30 -10.67
CA GLY A 213 -20.10 7.24 -9.79
C GLY A 213 -21.14 6.48 -8.98
N GLY A 214 -21.71 5.41 -9.55
CA GLY A 214 -22.61 4.50 -8.83
C GLY A 214 -21.88 3.60 -7.81
N THR A 215 -22.35 3.56 -6.57
CA THR A 215 -21.79 2.74 -5.49
C THR A 215 -22.26 1.29 -5.54
N HIS A 216 -21.61 0.46 -6.35
CA HIS A 216 -21.60 -0.99 -6.10
C HIS A 216 -20.56 -1.30 -5.02
N PRO A 217 -20.96 -1.70 -3.80
CA PRO A 217 -20.00 -2.23 -2.84
C PRO A 217 -19.43 -3.55 -3.39
N PHE A 218 -18.11 -3.73 -3.31
CA PHE A 218 -17.51 -5.06 -3.38
C PHE A 218 -18.04 -5.88 -2.19
N GLY A 219 -19.06 -6.69 -2.45
CA GLY A 219 -19.53 -7.73 -1.53
C GLY A 219 -18.58 -8.93 -1.51
N ALA A 220 -18.82 -9.84 -0.57
CA ALA A 220 -18.12 -11.12 -0.51
C ALA A 220 -18.28 -11.91 -1.83
N PRO A 221 -17.32 -12.79 -2.20
CA PRO A 221 -17.43 -13.61 -3.39
C PRO A 221 -18.71 -14.46 -3.34
N ASP A 222 -19.53 -14.37 -4.40
CA ASP A 222 -20.75 -15.17 -4.52
C ASP A 222 -20.42 -16.66 -4.34
N ALA A 223 -21.13 -17.30 -3.41
CA ALA A 223 -20.92 -18.70 -3.09
C ALA A 223 -21.34 -19.57 -4.29
N VAL A 224 -20.35 -19.96 -5.10
CA VAL A 224 -20.56 -20.74 -6.33
C VAL A 224 -21.41 -21.97 -6.05
N LEU A 225 -22.65 -21.94 -6.55
CA LEU A 225 -23.61 -23.03 -6.47
C LEU A 225 -23.00 -24.28 -7.11
N ARG A 226 -22.49 -25.19 -6.26
CA ARG A 226 -22.00 -26.50 -6.67
C ARG A 226 -23.17 -27.33 -7.20
N ALA A 227 -23.38 -27.29 -8.51
CA ALA A 227 -24.27 -28.21 -9.19
C ALA A 227 -23.79 -29.65 -8.95
N SER A 228 -24.61 -30.45 -8.27
CA SER A 228 -24.32 -31.86 -8.02
C SER A 228 -24.18 -32.63 -9.35
N PRO A 229 -23.14 -33.46 -9.54
CA PRO A 229 -23.01 -34.25 -10.75
C PRO A 229 -24.16 -35.27 -10.84
N ALA A 230 -24.89 -35.25 -11.95
CA ALA A 230 -25.98 -36.19 -12.19
C ALA A 230 -25.46 -37.63 -12.28
N ARG A 231 -26.21 -38.58 -11.69
CA ARG A 231 -25.99 -40.01 -11.90
C ARG A 231 -26.08 -40.31 -13.41
N ARG A 232 -25.05 -40.94 -13.96
CA ARG A 232 -25.16 -41.70 -15.22
C ARG A 232 -25.47 -43.15 -14.90
N ASP A 233 -26.54 -43.68 -15.47
CA ASP A 233 -26.81 -45.11 -15.45
C ASP A 233 -25.81 -45.85 -16.35
N THR A 234 -25.13 -46.85 -15.78
CA THR A 234 -24.25 -47.75 -16.53
C THR A 234 -25.07 -48.90 -17.10
N ARG A 235 -25.31 -48.89 -18.41
CA ARG A 235 -25.90 -50.01 -19.14
C ARG A 235 -24.89 -50.54 -20.17
N CYS A 236 -24.21 -51.64 -19.82
CA CYS A 236 -23.30 -52.35 -20.72
C CYS A 236 -23.88 -53.72 -21.07
N CYS A 237 -24.07 -53.98 -22.37
CA CYS A 237 -24.18 -55.33 -22.91
C CYS A 237 -22.78 -55.90 -23.20
N GLY A 238 -22.71 -57.17 -23.64
CA GLY A 238 -21.45 -57.85 -23.99
C GLY A 238 -20.72 -57.27 -25.23
N THR A 239 -19.62 -57.89 -25.69
CA THR A 239 -19.19 -59.27 -25.40
C THR A 239 -17.70 -59.51 -25.71
N ALA A 240 -17.08 -60.49 -25.03
CA ALA A 240 -15.94 -61.36 -25.43
C ALA A 240 -14.65 -60.75 -26.06
N GLY A 241 -13.45 -61.22 -25.65
CA GLY A 241 -12.24 -60.81 -26.39
C GLY A 241 -10.79 -61.19 -26.01
N ARG A 242 -10.50 -62.33 -25.33
CA ARG A 242 -9.24 -63.13 -25.55
C ARG A 242 -7.83 -62.44 -25.45
N THR A 243 -7.12 -62.66 -24.33
CA THR A 243 -5.66 -62.99 -24.16
C THR A 243 -4.56 -62.23 -24.98
N SER A 244 -3.35 -61.89 -24.49
CA SER A 244 -2.49 -62.65 -23.56
C SER A 244 -1.20 -61.89 -23.11
N ARG A 245 -0.55 -62.38 -22.03
CA ARG A 245 0.91 -62.37 -21.69
C ARG A 245 1.65 -61.05 -21.35
N HIS A 246 2.23 -61.03 -20.14
CA HIS A 246 3.45 -60.28 -19.75
C HIS A 246 4.73 -60.96 -20.32
N PRO A 247 5.88 -60.26 -20.41
CA PRO A 247 6.82 -60.13 -19.27
C PRO A 247 7.37 -58.69 -19.02
N ASN A 248 8.19 -58.57 -17.97
CA ASN A 248 8.96 -57.42 -17.46
C ASN A 248 10.43 -57.91 -17.28
N PRO A 249 11.47 -57.19 -16.78
CA PRO A 249 11.70 -55.74 -16.54
C PRO A 249 13.09 -55.27 -17.12
N LEU A 250 13.81 -54.38 -16.39
CA LEU A 250 15.22 -53.91 -16.56
C LEU A 250 15.42 -52.75 -17.58
N THR A 251 16.32 -51.75 -17.41
CA THR A 251 17.25 -51.37 -16.31
C THR A 251 17.57 -49.86 -16.34
N VAL A 252 18.17 -49.31 -15.27
CA VAL A 252 18.70 -47.92 -15.18
C VAL A 252 20.24 -47.94 -15.20
N PRO A 253 20.90 -46.99 -15.88
CA PRO A 253 22.02 -46.27 -15.23
C PRO A 253 22.17 -44.78 -15.61
N ALA A 254 22.98 -44.08 -14.81
CA ALA A 254 23.61 -42.76 -15.02
C ALA A 254 25.13 -42.92 -14.71
N PRO A 255 26.04 -41.90 -14.74
CA PRO A 255 25.94 -40.49 -15.14
C PRO A 255 26.49 -40.23 -16.58
N VAL A 256 27.45 -39.36 -16.96
CA VAL A 256 28.63 -38.68 -16.35
C VAL A 256 28.73 -37.20 -16.82
N ALA A 257 29.51 -36.36 -16.13
CA ALA A 257 29.88 -35.00 -16.55
C ALA A 257 31.29 -34.93 -17.16
N HIS A 258 31.62 -33.87 -17.92
CA HIS A 258 32.99 -33.53 -18.34
C HIS A 258 33.22 -32.02 -18.45
N PHE A 259 34.49 -31.61 -18.38
CA PHE A 259 34.96 -30.23 -18.20
C PHE A 259 36.33 -30.04 -18.88
N GLN A 260 36.51 -28.96 -19.66
CA GLN A 260 37.78 -28.33 -20.10
C GLN A 260 37.37 -27.10 -20.96
N GLU A 261 37.71 -25.86 -20.62
CA GLU A 261 39.03 -25.19 -20.64
C GLU A 261 39.57 -24.88 -22.04
N SER A 262 39.57 -23.60 -22.41
CA SER A 262 40.43 -22.92 -23.42
C SER A 262 39.89 -21.50 -23.69
N ILE A 263 40.69 -20.44 -23.87
CA ILE A 263 42.07 -20.20 -23.41
C ILE A 263 42.23 -18.67 -23.17
N CYS A 264 43.29 -18.20 -22.51
CA CYS A 264 43.56 -16.78 -22.30
C CYS A 264 45.06 -16.47 -22.50
N PRO A 265 45.40 -15.32 -23.09
CA PRO A 265 46.51 -14.54 -22.53
C PRO A 265 46.21 -13.04 -22.43
N SER A 266 46.88 -12.39 -21.48
CA SER A 266 46.80 -10.97 -21.19
C SER A 266 47.85 -10.16 -21.98
N LEU A 267 47.68 -8.83 -22.05
CA LEU A 267 48.58 -7.88 -21.36
C LEU A 267 48.13 -6.42 -21.45
N THR A 268 48.62 -5.66 -20.46
CA THR A 268 48.56 -4.21 -20.20
C THR A 268 48.88 -3.31 -21.43
N THR A 269 48.47 -2.04 -21.54
CA THR A 269 48.69 -0.93 -20.57
C THR A 269 47.83 0.34 -20.79
N ARG A 270 47.70 1.14 -19.70
CA ARG A 270 47.71 2.62 -19.65
C ARG A 270 46.52 3.47 -20.17
N SER A 271 45.94 4.19 -19.20
CA SER A 271 45.89 5.66 -19.12
C SER A 271 44.70 6.44 -19.69
N ALA A 272 44.24 7.41 -18.88
CA ALA A 272 43.30 8.50 -19.15
C ALA A 272 41.83 8.09 -19.44
N SER A 273 40.81 8.87 -19.05
CA SER A 273 40.82 10.17 -18.35
C SER A 273 39.76 10.21 -17.24
N CYS A 274 40.06 10.90 -16.14
CA CYS A 274 39.11 11.18 -15.07
C CYS A 274 38.40 12.50 -15.37
N THR A 275 37.17 12.46 -15.88
CA THR A 275 36.41 13.67 -16.23
C THR A 275 36.01 14.43 -14.97
N ARG A 276 36.69 15.55 -14.71
CA ARG A 276 36.40 16.44 -13.58
C ARG A 276 34.96 16.94 -13.61
N TRP A 277 34.31 16.93 -12.44
CA TRP A 277 33.23 17.86 -12.15
C TRP A 277 33.78 19.29 -12.10
N PRO A 278 33.18 20.28 -12.78
CA PRO A 278 33.49 21.69 -12.55
C PRO A 278 32.78 22.18 -11.27
N SER A 279 33.56 22.45 -10.23
CA SER A 279 33.08 23.07 -9.00
C SER A 279 33.10 24.60 -9.07
N ALA A 280 32.23 25.23 -8.28
CA ALA A 280 32.17 26.67 -7.96
C ALA A 280 31.67 27.65 -9.05
N SER A 281 30.46 28.16 -8.82
CA SER A 281 30.07 29.54 -9.12
C SER A 281 29.29 30.08 -7.93
N THR A 282 30.01 30.39 -6.85
CA THR A 282 29.45 30.83 -5.58
C THR A 282 29.06 32.31 -5.65
N VAL A 283 27.80 32.58 -5.97
CA VAL A 283 27.23 33.93 -5.87
C VAL A 283 27.17 34.31 -4.38
N ARG A 284 28.02 35.25 -3.96
CA ARG A 284 27.92 35.89 -2.65
C ARG A 284 26.77 36.91 -2.66
N PRO A 285 25.98 37.03 -1.57
CA PRO A 285 25.05 38.13 -1.42
C PRO A 285 25.79 39.46 -1.27
N THR A 286 25.30 40.51 -1.91
CA THR A 286 25.81 41.88 -1.75
C THR A 286 25.30 42.50 -0.46
N SER A 287 26.23 43.00 0.36
CA SER A 287 25.91 43.71 1.60
C SER A 287 25.59 45.18 1.35
N CYS A 288 24.39 45.64 1.71
CA CYS A 288 24.10 47.05 1.95
C CYS A 288 24.05 47.36 3.44
N ARG A 289 24.40 48.58 3.83
CA ARG A 289 24.73 48.95 5.22
C ARG A 289 23.53 49.51 5.97
N SER A 290 23.42 49.17 7.26
CA SER A 290 22.74 50.02 8.27
C SER A 290 23.51 51.35 8.45
N PRO A 291 22.88 52.40 9.01
CA PRO A 291 22.95 52.50 10.47
C PRO A 291 21.72 53.09 11.19
N THR A 292 21.74 52.82 12.50
CA THR A 292 21.04 53.42 13.67
C THR A 292 19.78 52.67 14.17
N ARG A 293 19.52 52.59 15.49
CA ARG A 293 20.17 53.23 16.66
C ARG A 293 20.09 52.34 17.92
N CYS A 294 21.06 52.45 18.83
CA CYS A 294 20.96 52.05 20.25
C CYS A 294 19.95 53.00 20.99
N THR A 295 19.37 52.79 22.19
CA THR A 295 19.42 51.84 23.35
C THR A 295 18.29 52.30 24.32
N PRO A 296 18.14 51.82 25.58
CA PRO A 296 18.22 50.48 26.19
C PRO A 296 16.87 50.11 26.88
N ALA A 297 16.85 49.09 27.76
CA ALA A 297 15.76 48.84 28.70
C ALA A 297 15.94 49.57 30.05
N PRO A 298 14.85 49.86 30.81
CA PRO A 298 14.93 50.32 32.20
C PRO A 298 14.94 49.15 33.20
N THR A 299 15.76 49.26 34.24
CA THR A 299 15.80 48.34 35.38
C THR A 299 15.50 49.11 36.66
N THR A 300 14.51 48.69 37.45
CA THR A 300 14.30 49.24 38.80
C THR A 300 13.71 48.21 39.77
N SER A 301 14.50 47.93 40.82
CA SER A 301 14.12 47.84 42.24
C SER A 301 12.79 47.17 42.61
N MET A 302 12.82 46.01 43.29
CA MET A 302 12.97 45.92 44.76
C MET A 302 11.97 46.77 45.56
N THR A 303 11.04 46.08 46.24
CA THR A 303 10.56 46.48 47.57
C THR A 303 10.35 45.22 48.39
N SER A 304 11.07 45.10 49.50
CA SER A 304 10.90 44.05 50.50
C SER A 304 10.04 44.56 51.65
N MET A 305 9.06 43.77 52.10
CA MET A 305 8.51 43.91 53.45
C MET A 305 8.41 42.54 54.12
N THR A 306 8.79 42.53 55.40
CA THR A 306 8.86 41.37 56.28
C THR A 306 7.92 41.59 57.48
N GLY A 307 7.16 40.55 57.85
CA GLY A 307 6.46 40.39 59.12
C GLY A 307 5.89 38.97 59.13
N LEU A 308 6.39 38.04 59.97
CA LEU A 308 6.02 37.86 61.38
C LEU A 308 4.50 37.87 61.56
N ALA A 309 3.86 36.70 61.66
CA ALA A 309 3.61 35.92 62.90
C ALA A 309 2.24 36.32 63.53
N THR A 310 1.47 35.47 64.22
CA THR A 310 1.78 34.22 64.96
C THR A 310 0.72 33.11 64.78
N SER A 311 1.07 31.89 65.23
CA SER A 311 0.20 30.76 65.69
C SER A 311 -0.73 31.18 66.88
N PRO A 312 -1.63 30.34 67.46
CA PRO A 312 -1.78 28.87 67.44
C PRO A 312 -3.17 28.39 66.93
N ASP A 313 -3.56 27.10 66.93
CA ASP A 313 -2.96 25.85 67.48
C ASP A 313 -2.60 24.82 66.39
#